data_AF-A0A7S1GI50-F1
#
_entry.id   AF-A0A7S1GI50-F1
#
_cell.length_a   1.000
_cell.length_b   1.000
_cell.length_c   1.000
_cell.angle_alpha   90.00
_cell.angle_beta   90.00
_cell.angle_gamma   90.00
#
_symmetry.space_group_name_H-M   'P 1'
#
loop_
_entity.id
_entity.type
_entity.pdbx_description
1 polymer ?
#
loop_
_entity_poly.entity_id
_entity_poly.type
_entity_poly.pdbx_seq_one_letter_code
_entity_poly.pdbx_strand_id
1 'polypeptide(L)'
;KDRSVFFTSKGREVKDGGGIEADYKVEAPQASALEVTLLRSGVVGDFAAQWSRTHELTKNFEVDDDTYHEFQAFVQEKQKTGDIQLEALYNGAITDLRRILKLSGYKDAARELDGLKASILRDVQRDFDKYRKDIKEDIAQGILARYLPESMLIERSLKTDKQVLAAAKLVRNTHQFDTLLAQGSDQEHGMESNIEGSTLNSAAREEEGAKFRVIW
;
A
#
# COMPACT_ATOMS: atom_id res chain seq x y z
N LYS A 1 -20.20 15.22 -14.06
CA LYS A 1 -20.80 14.49 -15.20
C LYS A 1 -21.32 13.19 -14.61
N ASP A 2 -22.62 13.01 -14.49
CA ASP A 2 -23.19 11.76 -13.96
C ASP A 2 -22.83 10.59 -14.88
N ARG A 3 -22.43 9.47 -14.28
CA ARG A 3 -22.10 8.24 -15.00
C ARG A 3 -23.38 7.47 -15.25
N SER A 4 -23.61 7.03 -16.49
CA SER A 4 -24.73 6.15 -16.82
C SER A 4 -24.59 4.82 -16.07
N VAL A 5 -25.71 4.32 -15.54
CA VAL A 5 -25.79 3.07 -14.78
C VAL A 5 -26.35 1.96 -15.67
N PHE A 6 -25.67 0.82 -15.69
CA PHE A 6 -26.05 -0.40 -16.38
C PHE A 6 -26.13 -1.56 -15.37
N PHE A 7 -26.70 -2.68 -15.80
CA PHE A 7 -26.84 -3.86 -14.97
C PHE A 7 -26.31 -5.10 -15.68
N THR A 8 -25.61 -5.97 -14.94
CA THR A 8 -25.22 -7.30 -15.43
C THR A 8 -26.45 -8.20 -15.57
N SER A 9 -26.31 -9.36 -16.21
CA SER A 9 -27.38 -10.37 -16.33
C SER A 9 -27.93 -10.86 -14.98
N LYS A 10 -27.20 -10.63 -13.88
CA LYS A 10 -27.61 -10.94 -12.51
C LYS A 10 -27.96 -9.68 -11.68
N GLY A 11 -28.20 -8.54 -12.31
CA GLY A 11 -28.70 -7.33 -11.63
C GLY A 11 -27.65 -6.50 -10.87
N ARG A 12 -26.35 -6.84 -10.93
CA ARG A 12 -25.29 -6.00 -10.34
C ARG A 12 -25.11 -4.70 -11.12
N GLU A 13 -25.06 -3.57 -10.41
CA GLU A 13 -24.83 -2.23 -10.96
C GLU A 13 -23.44 -2.10 -11.56
N VAL A 14 -23.34 -1.47 -12.73
CA VAL A 14 -22.07 -1.16 -13.42
C VAL A 14 -22.16 0.25 -13.99
N LYS A 15 -21.18 1.10 -13.68
CA LYS A 15 -21.16 2.51 -14.13
C LYS A 15 -20.27 2.67 -15.36
N ASP A 16 -20.71 3.48 -16.32
CA ASP A 16 -19.97 3.74 -17.55
C ASP A 16 -18.68 4.57 -17.32
N GLY A 17 -17.67 4.35 -18.17
CA GLY A 17 -16.54 5.26 -18.36
C GLY A 17 -15.46 5.30 -17.28
N GLY A 18 -15.34 4.29 -16.42
CA GLY A 18 -14.40 4.30 -15.26
C GLY A 18 -13.44 3.11 -15.13
N GLY A 19 -13.50 2.12 -16.01
CA GLY A 19 -12.82 0.83 -15.81
C GLY A 19 -13.59 -0.11 -14.87
N ILE A 20 -12.94 -1.16 -14.37
CA ILE A 20 -13.53 -2.09 -13.39
C ILE A 20 -13.39 -1.47 -11.99
N GLU A 21 -14.48 -0.99 -11.40
CA GLU A 21 -14.52 -0.58 -10.00
C GLU A 21 -14.61 -1.82 -9.09
N ALA A 22 -13.80 -1.88 -8.03
CA ALA A 22 -13.81 -3.00 -7.11
C ALA A 22 -15.06 -2.97 -6.22
N ASP A 23 -15.84 -4.05 -6.25
CA ASP A 23 -17.02 -4.24 -5.40
C ASP A 23 -16.65 -4.39 -3.91
N TYR A 24 -15.44 -4.88 -3.64
CA TYR A 24 -14.86 -5.00 -2.30
C TYR A 24 -13.60 -4.14 -2.20
N LYS A 25 -13.68 -3.02 -1.48
CA LYS A 25 -12.59 -2.06 -1.34
C LYS A 25 -11.65 -2.49 -0.21
N VAL A 26 -10.38 -2.69 -0.57
CA VAL A 26 -9.28 -2.85 0.39
C VAL A 26 -8.44 -1.59 0.28
N GLU A 27 -8.28 -0.88 1.40
CA GLU A 27 -7.39 0.29 1.44
C GLU A 27 -5.97 -0.12 1.08
N ALA A 28 -5.42 0.52 0.04
CA ALA A 28 -4.05 0.30 -0.35
C ALA A 28 -3.11 0.74 0.79
N PRO A 29 -2.02 0.02 1.06
CA PRO A 29 -0.98 0.54 1.94
C PRO A 29 -0.51 1.90 1.41
N GLN A 30 -0.53 2.92 2.26
CA GLN A 30 0.07 4.20 1.92
C GLN A 30 1.50 4.22 2.43
N ALA A 31 2.44 4.21 1.51
CA ALA A 31 3.86 4.41 1.83
C ALA A 31 4.07 5.83 2.37
N SER A 32 4.86 5.94 3.42
CA SER A 32 5.31 7.21 3.98
C SER A 32 6.23 7.97 3.02
N ALA A 33 6.40 9.27 3.28
CA ALA A 33 7.37 10.08 2.55
C ALA A 33 8.80 9.51 2.65
N LEU A 34 9.13 8.92 3.80
CA LEU A 34 10.41 8.25 4.03
C LEU A 34 10.54 7.02 3.12
N GLU A 35 9.60 6.07 3.18
CA GLU A 35 9.62 4.84 2.36
C GLU A 35 9.72 5.16 0.87
N VAL A 36 8.94 6.13 0.39
CA VAL A 36 8.99 6.58 -1.01
C VAL A 36 10.38 7.13 -1.37
N THR A 37 11.01 7.88 -0.48
CA THR A 37 12.36 8.43 -0.72
C THR A 37 13.43 7.35 -0.70
N LEU A 38 13.37 6.40 0.25
CA LEU A 38 14.27 5.25 0.32
C LEU A 38 14.16 4.38 -0.93
N LEU A 39 12.94 4.10 -1.38
CA LEU A 39 12.69 3.32 -2.60
C LEU A 39 13.26 4.00 -3.84
N ARG A 40 12.92 5.29 -4.05
CA ARG A 40 13.34 6.04 -5.24
C ARG A 40 14.85 6.26 -5.33
N SER A 41 15.51 6.38 -4.18
CA SER A 41 16.97 6.53 -4.13
C SER A 41 17.72 5.24 -4.45
N GLY A 42 17.07 4.07 -4.33
CA GLY A 42 17.75 2.77 -4.45
C GLY A 42 18.63 2.41 -3.24
N VAL A 43 18.61 3.22 -2.17
CA VAL A 43 19.52 3.07 -1.02
C VAL A 43 19.36 1.72 -0.31
N VAL A 44 18.17 1.12 -0.36
CA VAL A 44 17.91 -0.22 0.19
C VAL A 44 18.71 -1.29 -0.56
N GLY A 45 18.81 -1.19 -1.88
CA GLY A 45 19.60 -2.10 -2.70
C GLY A 45 21.10 -1.92 -2.47
N ASP A 46 21.56 -0.67 -2.33
CA ASP A 46 22.95 -0.37 -1.99
C ASP A 46 23.33 -0.91 -0.61
N PHE A 47 22.46 -0.73 0.37
CA PHE A 47 22.64 -1.30 1.70
C PHE A 47 22.69 -2.83 1.65
N ALA A 48 21.77 -3.47 0.94
CA ALA A 48 21.77 -4.91 0.77
C ALA A 48 23.08 -5.41 0.14
N ALA A 49 23.63 -4.67 -0.83
CA ALA A 49 24.93 -4.96 -1.41
C ALA A 49 26.08 -4.83 -0.40
N GLN A 50 26.06 -3.80 0.45
CA GLN A 50 27.04 -3.65 1.52
C GLN A 50 26.93 -4.75 2.57
N TRP A 51 25.71 -5.01 3.05
CA TRP A 51 25.42 -6.04 4.05
C TRP A 51 25.91 -7.41 3.60
N SER A 52 25.70 -7.76 2.32
CA SER A 52 26.15 -9.03 1.73
C SER A 52 27.67 -9.27 1.70
N ARG A 53 28.48 -8.23 1.97
CA ARG A 53 29.95 -8.35 2.02
C ARG A 53 30.46 -8.81 3.37
N THR A 54 29.70 -8.56 4.44
CA THR A 54 30.12 -8.78 5.83
C THR A 54 29.22 -9.76 6.57
N HIS A 55 28.08 -10.12 5.98
CA HIS A 55 27.09 -11.01 6.59
C HIS A 55 26.74 -12.19 5.68
N GLU A 56 26.32 -13.29 6.31
CA GLU A 56 25.80 -14.47 5.63
C GLU A 56 24.29 -14.59 5.84
N LEU A 57 23.58 -15.01 4.79
CA LEU A 57 22.13 -15.18 4.85
C LEU A 57 21.76 -16.43 5.66
N THR A 58 20.88 -16.27 6.64
CA THR A 58 20.33 -17.40 7.40
C THR A 58 19.02 -17.91 6.77
N LYS A 59 18.66 -19.16 7.07
CA LYS A 59 17.47 -19.82 6.46
C LYS A 59 16.14 -19.10 6.75
N ASN A 60 16.01 -18.50 7.93
CA ASN A 60 14.81 -17.77 8.37
C ASN A 60 15.15 -16.29 8.58
N PHE A 61 15.86 -15.70 7.61
CA PHE A 61 16.36 -14.34 7.74
C PHE A 61 15.23 -13.31 7.93
N GLU A 62 15.39 -12.52 8.99
CA GLU A 62 14.61 -11.36 9.31
C GLU A 62 15.57 -10.23 9.72
N VAL A 63 15.15 -8.98 9.49
CA VAL A 63 15.94 -7.81 9.87
C VAL A 63 15.76 -7.59 11.37
N ASP A 64 16.79 -7.93 12.13
CA ASP A 64 16.88 -7.67 13.56
C ASP A 64 17.13 -6.18 13.86
N ASP A 65 17.30 -5.86 15.14
CA ASP A 65 17.48 -4.48 15.58
C ASP A 65 18.86 -3.95 15.18
N ASP A 66 19.88 -4.80 15.21
CA ASP A 66 21.26 -4.44 14.83
C ASP A 66 21.35 -4.12 13.34
N THR A 67 20.85 -5.00 12.46
CA THR A 67 20.78 -4.76 11.00
C THR A 67 19.99 -3.50 10.68
N TYR A 68 18.92 -3.21 11.43
CA TYR A 68 18.14 -1.99 11.25
C TYR A 68 18.92 -0.73 11.64
N HIS A 69 19.67 -0.76 12.75
CA HIS A 69 20.52 0.34 13.15
C HIS A 69 21.69 0.57 12.17
N GLU A 70 22.26 -0.51 11.63
CA GLU A 70 23.25 -0.42 10.55
C GLU A 70 22.66 0.26 9.31
N PHE A 71 21.43 -0.09 8.93
CA PHE A 71 20.74 0.58 7.82
C PHE A 71 20.53 2.06 8.09
N GLN A 72 20.06 2.44 9.29
CA GLN A 72 19.88 3.84 9.67
C GLN A 72 21.21 4.61 9.58
N ALA A 73 22.30 4.03 10.09
CA ALA A 73 23.63 4.63 9.99
C ALA A 73 24.10 4.77 8.55
N PHE A 74 23.85 3.76 7.70
CA PHE A 74 24.16 3.80 6.28
C PHE A 74 23.41 4.93 5.56
N VAL A 75 22.10 5.06 5.78
CA VAL A 75 21.31 6.15 5.18
C VAL A 75 21.76 7.52 5.69
N GLN A 76 22.10 7.65 6.98
CA GLN A 76 22.63 8.91 7.51
C GLN A 76 23.96 9.30 6.87
N GLU A 77 24.84 8.34 6.61
CA GLU A 77 26.10 8.61 5.92
C GLU A 77 25.86 9.04 4.48
N LYS A 78 24.97 8.33 3.76
CA LYS A 78 24.53 8.69 2.42
C LYS A 78 23.89 10.08 2.36
N GLN A 79 23.16 10.48 3.40
CA GLN A 79 22.59 11.82 3.51
C GLN A 79 23.68 12.89 3.64
N LYS A 80 24.74 12.61 4.41
CA LYS A 80 25.86 13.55 4.58
C LYS A 80 26.70 13.71 3.31
N THR A 81 26.91 12.62 2.57
CA THR A 81 27.62 12.67 1.27
C THR A 81 26.79 13.29 0.16
N GLY A 82 25.47 13.38 0.36
CA GLY A 82 24.52 13.91 -0.62
C GLY A 82 24.05 12.87 -1.63
N ASP A 83 24.38 11.59 -1.43
CA ASP A 83 23.92 10.47 -2.26
C ASP A 83 22.41 10.25 -2.13
N ILE A 84 21.84 10.60 -0.97
CA ILE A 84 20.40 10.66 -0.73
C ILE A 84 20.05 12.01 -0.09
N GLN A 85 18.84 12.49 -0.40
CA GLN A 85 18.22 13.60 0.31
C GLN A 85 16.86 13.13 0.84
N LEU A 86 16.76 12.86 2.13
CA LEU A 86 15.55 12.39 2.80
C LEU A 86 14.36 13.33 2.59
N GLU A 87 14.64 14.64 2.41
CA GLU A 87 13.63 15.65 2.14
C GLU A 87 13.38 15.90 0.63
N ALA A 88 13.91 15.06 -0.25
CA ALA A 88 13.87 15.24 -1.71
C ALA A 88 12.46 15.46 -2.27
N LEU A 89 11.46 14.78 -1.72
CA LEU A 89 10.06 14.92 -2.14
C LEU A 89 9.55 16.38 -2.07
N TYR A 90 10.09 17.17 -1.15
CA TYR A 90 9.65 18.55 -0.89
C TYR A 90 10.58 19.59 -1.51
N ASN A 91 11.82 19.21 -1.87
CA ASN A 91 12.85 20.15 -2.35
C ASN A 91 12.42 20.95 -3.58
N GLY A 92 11.66 20.34 -4.52
CA GLY A 92 11.14 21.03 -5.69
C GLY A 92 10.20 22.18 -5.32
N ALA A 93 9.14 21.87 -4.56
CA ALA A 93 8.14 22.85 -4.12
C ALA A 93 8.75 23.97 -3.27
N ILE A 94 9.67 23.63 -2.35
CA ILE A 94 10.39 24.62 -1.53
C ILE A 94 11.24 25.55 -2.40
N THR A 95 11.93 25.00 -3.41
CA THR A 95 12.78 25.77 -4.32
C THR A 95 11.95 26.73 -5.17
N ASP A 96 10.82 26.27 -5.69
CA ASP A 96 9.92 27.10 -6.49
C ASP A 96 9.30 28.22 -5.67
N LEU A 97 8.80 27.92 -4.46
CA LEU A 97 8.27 28.93 -3.55
C LEU A 97 9.35 29.97 -3.17
N ARG A 98 10.56 29.51 -2.87
CA ARG A 98 11.70 30.40 -2.58
C ARG A 98 11.98 31.35 -3.73
N ARG A 99 11.92 30.86 -4.97
CA ARG A 99 12.13 31.67 -6.18
C ARG A 99 11.06 32.76 -6.28
N ILE A 100 9.79 32.40 -6.11
CA ILE A 100 8.65 33.32 -6.18
C ILE A 100 8.77 34.41 -5.11
N LEU A 101 9.02 34.04 -3.86
CA LEU A 101 9.17 34.99 -2.74
C LEU A 101 10.31 35.99 -2.97
N LYS A 102 11.46 35.54 -3.49
CA LYS A 102 12.59 36.41 -3.82
C LYS A 102 12.25 37.40 -4.93
N LEU A 103 11.55 36.96 -5.99
CA LEU A 103 11.12 37.82 -7.09
C LEU A 103 10.13 38.89 -6.62
N SER A 104 9.24 38.55 -5.68
CA SER A 104 8.30 39.49 -5.06
C SER A 104 8.92 40.39 -3.98
N GLY A 105 10.22 40.26 -3.69
CA GLY A 105 10.92 41.07 -2.69
C GLY A 105 10.78 40.59 -1.24
N TYR A 106 10.07 39.48 -0.97
CA TYR A 106 9.85 38.92 0.36
C TYR A 106 11.05 38.09 0.85
N LYS A 107 12.18 38.77 1.10
CA LYS A 107 13.44 38.11 1.47
C LYS A 107 13.37 37.37 2.80
N ASP A 108 12.64 37.89 3.78
CA ASP A 108 12.56 37.27 5.12
C ASP A 108 11.71 35.98 5.08
N ALA A 109 10.55 36.00 4.44
CA ALA A 109 9.77 34.79 4.19
C ALA A 109 10.56 33.72 3.40
N ALA A 110 11.39 34.14 2.44
CA ALA A 110 12.24 33.21 1.69
C ALA A 110 13.33 32.55 2.56
N ARG A 111 13.79 33.21 3.64
CA ARG A 111 14.74 32.66 4.61
C ARG A 111 14.08 31.66 5.56
N GLU A 112 12.82 31.88 5.94
CA GLU A 112 12.07 30.96 6.81
C GLU A 112 11.95 29.55 6.20
N LEU A 113 11.99 29.44 4.87
CA LEU A 113 11.98 28.16 4.16
C LEU A 113 13.16 27.25 4.52
N ASP A 114 14.31 27.78 4.94
CA ASP A 114 15.43 26.96 5.41
C ASP A 114 15.08 26.27 6.75
N GLY A 115 14.38 26.97 7.63
CA GLY A 115 13.85 26.41 8.88
C GLY A 115 12.78 25.33 8.61
N LEU A 116 11.89 25.57 7.65
CA LEU A 116 10.91 24.58 7.21
C LEU A 116 11.59 23.32 6.66
N LYS A 117 12.57 23.47 5.78
CA LYS A 117 13.34 22.36 5.22
C LYS A 117 14.01 21.53 6.32
N ALA A 118 14.63 22.19 7.31
CA ALA A 118 15.22 21.51 8.46
C ALA A 118 14.18 20.78 9.32
N SER A 119 12.97 21.33 9.46
CA SER A 119 11.89 20.66 10.20
C SER A 119 11.41 19.40 9.48
N ILE A 120 11.19 19.49 8.17
CA ILE A 120 10.81 18.33 7.35
C ILE A 120 11.85 17.22 7.48
N LEU A 121 13.15 17.55 7.40
CA LEU A 121 14.21 16.55 7.55
C LEU A 121 14.14 15.86 8.93
N ARG A 122 13.90 16.60 10.02
CA ARG A 122 13.72 16.00 11.35
C ARG A 122 12.48 15.11 11.43
N ASP A 123 11.39 15.51 10.80
CA ASP A 123 10.15 14.72 10.78
C ASP A 123 10.36 13.40 10.02
N VAL A 124 10.98 13.47 8.84
CA VAL A 124 11.34 12.29 8.05
C VAL A 124 12.35 11.40 8.78
N GLN A 125 13.26 11.96 9.58
CA GLN A 125 14.15 11.15 10.43
C GLN A 125 13.39 10.41 11.54
N ARG A 126 12.37 11.02 12.14
CA ARG A 126 11.52 10.36 13.14
C ARG A 126 10.64 9.27 12.54
N ASP A 127 10.35 9.38 11.25
CA ASP A 127 9.57 8.38 10.51
C ASP A 127 10.27 7.01 10.43
N PHE A 128 11.60 6.93 10.62
CA PHE A 128 12.27 5.63 10.76
C PHE A 128 11.67 4.82 11.92
N ASP A 129 11.48 5.43 13.08
CA ASP A 129 10.92 4.73 14.24
C ASP A 129 9.42 4.45 14.05
N LYS A 130 8.70 5.39 13.44
CA LYS A 130 7.25 5.29 13.20
C LYS A 130 6.89 4.16 12.23
N TYR A 131 7.61 4.05 11.12
CA TYR A 131 7.37 3.06 10.07
C TYR A 131 8.39 1.91 10.10
N ARG A 132 9.03 1.70 11.26
CA ARG A 132 10.08 0.71 11.49
C ARG A 132 9.74 -0.66 10.92
N LYS A 133 8.52 -1.13 11.16
CA LYS A 133 8.05 -2.46 10.73
C LYS A 133 8.09 -2.60 9.21
N ASP A 134 7.57 -1.62 8.49
CA ASP A 134 7.45 -1.67 7.03
C ASP A 134 8.84 -1.49 6.40
N ILE A 135 9.66 -0.57 6.92
CA ILE A 135 11.05 -0.39 6.47
C ILE A 135 11.89 -1.65 6.71
N LYS A 136 11.69 -2.37 7.83
CA LYS A 136 12.38 -3.65 8.07
C LYS A 136 12.01 -4.69 7.01
N GLU A 137 10.76 -4.75 6.57
CA GLU A 137 10.36 -5.66 5.49
C GLU A 137 10.97 -5.25 4.16
N ASP A 138 11.03 -3.96 3.84
CA ASP A 138 11.71 -3.45 2.63
C ASP A 138 13.20 -3.82 2.62
N ILE A 139 13.89 -3.65 3.75
CA ILE A 139 15.30 -4.06 3.90
C ILE A 139 15.43 -5.58 3.74
N ALA A 140 14.56 -6.36 4.37
CA ALA A 140 14.59 -7.82 4.28
C ALA A 140 14.41 -8.28 2.84
N GLN A 141 13.44 -7.71 2.12
CA GLN A 141 13.18 -7.99 0.72
C GLN A 141 14.38 -7.57 -0.15
N GLY A 142 14.98 -6.41 0.10
CA GLY A 142 16.17 -5.94 -0.61
C GLY A 142 17.38 -6.86 -0.44
N ILE A 143 17.61 -7.37 0.78
CA ILE A 143 18.67 -8.35 1.07
C ILE A 143 18.36 -9.67 0.38
N LEU A 144 17.17 -10.23 0.59
CA LEU A 144 16.78 -11.53 0.02
C LEU A 144 16.80 -11.54 -1.51
N ALA A 145 16.46 -10.42 -2.16
CA ALA A 145 16.50 -10.31 -3.61
C ALA A 145 17.89 -10.56 -4.22
N ARG A 146 18.95 -10.51 -3.41
CA ARG A 146 20.32 -10.83 -3.84
C ARG A 146 20.61 -12.34 -3.86
N TYR A 147 19.82 -13.14 -3.14
CA TYR A 147 20.10 -14.55 -2.90
C TYR A 147 18.99 -15.49 -3.39
N LEU A 148 17.76 -15.00 -3.47
CA LEU A 148 16.58 -15.81 -3.79
C LEU A 148 15.99 -15.43 -5.17
N PRO A 149 15.42 -16.41 -5.89
CA PRO A 149 14.68 -16.11 -7.11
C PRO A 149 13.41 -15.33 -6.79
N GLU A 150 12.96 -14.54 -7.75
CA GLU A 150 11.77 -13.68 -7.63
C GLU A 150 10.52 -14.44 -7.19
N SER A 151 10.34 -15.69 -7.64
CA SER A 151 9.21 -16.54 -7.23
C SER A 151 9.11 -16.75 -5.73
N MET A 152 10.25 -16.90 -5.02
CA MET A 152 10.26 -17.06 -3.57
C MET A 152 10.01 -15.73 -2.84
N LEU A 153 10.45 -14.61 -3.42
CA LEU A 153 10.16 -13.28 -2.89
C LEU A 153 8.66 -12.96 -2.97
N ILE A 154 8.04 -13.30 -4.11
CA ILE A 154 6.59 -13.18 -4.29
C ILE A 154 5.86 -14.07 -3.29
N GLU A 155 6.25 -15.34 -3.16
CA GLU A 155 5.60 -16.25 -2.20
C GLU A 155 5.67 -15.71 -0.76
N ARG A 156 6.81 -15.12 -0.36
CA ARG A 156 6.97 -14.44 0.93
C ARG A 156 6.01 -13.25 1.07
N SER A 157 5.97 -12.36 0.08
CA SER A 157 5.14 -11.13 0.17
C SER A 157 3.64 -11.42 0.19
N LEU A 158 3.19 -12.47 -0.49
CA LEU A 158 1.78 -12.90 -0.49
C LEU A 158 1.25 -13.28 0.90
N LYS A 159 2.14 -13.69 1.84
CA LYS A 159 1.74 -14.09 3.21
C LYS A 159 1.28 -12.90 4.06
N THR A 160 1.76 -11.70 3.74
CA THR A 160 1.46 -10.45 4.48
C THR A 160 0.69 -9.43 3.65
N ASP A 161 0.49 -9.68 2.35
CA ASP A 161 -0.25 -8.80 1.46
C ASP A 161 -1.71 -8.64 1.90
N LYS A 162 -2.12 -7.39 2.15
CA LYS A 162 -3.46 -7.04 2.66
C LYS A 162 -4.57 -7.40 1.69
N GLN A 163 -4.33 -7.29 0.38
CA GLN A 163 -5.32 -7.61 -0.65
C GLN A 163 -5.49 -9.12 -0.77
N VAL A 164 -4.40 -9.88 -0.74
CA VAL A 164 -4.42 -11.36 -0.76
C VAL A 164 -5.12 -11.89 0.49
N LEU A 165 -4.78 -11.37 1.67
CA LEU A 165 -5.43 -11.75 2.93
C LEU A 165 -6.92 -11.41 2.93
N ALA A 166 -7.30 -10.24 2.40
CA ALA A 166 -8.69 -9.84 2.26
C ALA A 166 -9.45 -10.74 1.27
N ALA A 167 -8.84 -11.07 0.13
CA ALA A 167 -9.42 -11.97 -0.86
C ALA A 167 -9.61 -13.38 -0.28
N ALA A 168 -8.59 -13.92 0.39
CA ALA A 168 -8.68 -15.22 1.05
C ALA A 168 -9.76 -15.24 2.14
N LYS A 169 -9.91 -14.15 2.90
CA LYS A 169 -10.98 -14.01 3.89
C LYS A 169 -12.36 -13.95 3.23
N LEU A 170 -12.49 -13.17 2.16
CA LEU A 170 -13.75 -12.99 1.44
C LEU A 170 -14.23 -14.30 0.82
N VAL A 171 -13.35 -15.02 0.12
CA VAL A 171 -13.67 -16.31 -0.53
C VAL A 171 -14.11 -17.38 0.47
N ARG A 172 -13.57 -17.35 1.70
CA ARG A 172 -13.98 -18.27 2.78
C ARG A 172 -15.32 -17.90 3.41
N ASN A 173 -15.82 -16.70 3.18
CA ASN A 173 -17.14 -16.26 3.60
C ASN A 173 -18.11 -16.42 2.43
N THR A 174 -18.62 -17.64 2.24
CA THR A 174 -19.51 -18.00 1.13
C THR A 174 -20.70 -17.04 1.01
N HIS A 175 -21.35 -16.68 2.12
CA HIS A 175 -22.45 -15.71 2.10
C HIS A 175 -22.03 -14.34 1.54
N GLN A 176 -20.94 -13.75 2.06
CA GLN A 176 -20.47 -12.44 1.60
C GLN A 176 -19.97 -12.49 0.15
N PHE A 177 -19.26 -13.56 -0.23
CA PHE A 177 -18.78 -13.78 -1.58
C PHE A 177 -19.94 -13.93 -2.58
N ASP A 178 -20.93 -14.74 -2.23
CA ASP A 178 -22.13 -14.93 -3.06
C ASP A 178 -22.95 -13.65 -3.13
N THR A 179 -23.05 -12.86 -2.05
CA THR A 179 -23.70 -11.54 -2.10
C THR A 179 -23.00 -10.59 -3.09
N LEU A 180 -21.67 -10.66 -3.19
CA LEU A 180 -20.91 -9.85 -4.16
C LEU A 180 -21.03 -10.38 -5.59
N LEU A 181 -21.17 -11.70 -5.77
CA LEU A 181 -21.23 -12.36 -7.09
C LEU A 181 -22.64 -12.59 -7.63
N ALA A 182 -23.66 -12.60 -6.78
CA ALA A 182 -24.99 -13.06 -7.07
C ALA A 182 -26.05 -12.13 -6.49
N GLN A 183 -26.98 -11.78 -7.40
CA GLN A 183 -28.21 -11.01 -7.28
C GLN A 183 -28.09 -9.80 -6.37
N GLY A 184 -28.11 -8.61 -6.98
CA GLY A 184 -28.54 -7.41 -6.27
C GLY A 184 -29.79 -7.81 -5.49
N SER A 185 -29.67 -7.91 -4.17
CA SER A 185 -30.80 -8.19 -3.32
C SER A 185 -31.84 -7.15 -3.69
N ASP A 186 -33.05 -7.60 -3.96
CA ASP A 186 -34.26 -6.78 -3.90
C ASP A 186 -34.38 -6.21 -2.48
N GLN A 187 -33.49 -5.28 -2.13
CA GLN A 187 -33.63 -4.37 -1.02
C GLN A 187 -34.42 -3.20 -1.59
N GLU A 188 -35.74 -3.39 -1.56
CA GLU A 188 -36.80 -2.38 -1.53
C GLU A 188 -36.31 -0.95 -1.73
N HIS A 189 -36.62 -0.35 -2.88
CA HIS A 189 -36.83 1.09 -2.96
C HIS A 189 -38.25 1.33 -3.46
N GLY A 190 -39.03 2.00 -2.60
CA GLY A 190 -40.48 1.94 -2.52
C GLY A 190 -41.25 2.39 -3.76
N MET A 191 -42.36 1.68 -4.00
CA MET A 191 -43.59 2.27 -4.52
C MET A 191 -44.76 1.54 -3.86
N GLU A 192 -45.58 2.26 -3.09
CA GLU A 192 -46.86 1.75 -2.60
C GLU A 192 -47.73 1.25 -3.76
N SER A 193 -48.25 0.03 -3.70
CA SER A 193 -49.65 -0.28 -4.02
C SER A 193 -49.96 -1.77 -3.83
N ASN A 194 -51.13 -2.00 -3.24
CA ASN A 194 -51.79 -3.29 -2.97
C ASN A 194 -51.65 -4.34 -4.08
N ILE A 195 -51.55 -5.63 -3.70
CA ILE A 195 -52.54 -6.68 -4.00
C ILE A 195 -52.13 -8.00 -3.28
N GLU A 196 -53.16 -8.74 -2.88
CA GLU A 196 -53.21 -9.93 -2.02
C GLU A 196 -52.47 -11.17 -2.53
N GLY A 197 -51.96 -11.96 -1.56
CA GLY A 197 -52.05 -13.43 -1.49
C GLY A 197 -51.32 -14.30 -2.54
N SER A 198 -50.27 -15.01 -2.12
CA SER A 198 -50.15 -16.48 -2.29
C SER A 198 -48.87 -17.02 -1.66
N THR A 199 -48.98 -18.25 -1.16
CA THR A 199 -48.02 -19.00 -0.35
C THR A 199 -47.07 -19.88 -1.18
N LEU A 200 -45.96 -20.29 -0.53
CA LEU A 200 -45.07 -21.46 -0.79
C LEU A 200 -43.92 -21.26 -1.80
N ASN A 201 -42.67 -21.40 -1.36
CA ASN A 201 -41.97 -22.71 -1.27
C ASN A 201 -40.47 -22.50 -0.99
N SER A 202 -40.01 -22.83 0.22
CA SER A 202 -38.59 -22.84 0.59
C SER A 202 -37.98 -24.20 0.24
N ALA A 203 -37.42 -24.31 -0.97
CA ALA A 203 -36.62 -25.47 -1.36
C ALA A 203 -35.14 -25.18 -1.14
N ALA A 204 -34.54 -25.96 -0.23
CA ALA A 204 -33.12 -25.97 0.10
C ALA A 204 -32.24 -26.10 -1.16
N ARG A 205 -31.26 -25.22 -1.29
CA ARG A 205 -30.11 -25.40 -2.18
C ARG A 205 -28.88 -25.62 -1.31
N GLU A 206 -28.26 -26.79 -1.49
CA GLU A 206 -27.03 -27.18 -0.81
C GLU A 206 -25.92 -26.13 -1.08
N GLU A 207 -25.38 -25.58 0.00
CA GLU A 207 -24.23 -24.68 0.01
C GLU A 207 -22.94 -25.47 -0.27
N GLU A 208 -22.65 -25.75 -1.54
CA GLU A 208 -21.26 -26.01 -1.93
C GLU A 208 -20.56 -24.68 -2.24
N GLY A 209 -20.19 -23.99 -1.16
CA GLY A 209 -19.25 -22.88 -1.23
C GLY A 209 -17.92 -23.30 -1.84
N ALA A 210 -17.26 -22.38 -2.54
CA ALA A 210 -16.01 -22.64 -3.22
C ALA A 210 -14.90 -23.08 -2.24
N LYS A 211 -14.42 -24.32 -2.38
CA LYS A 211 -13.36 -24.89 -1.55
C LYS A 211 -11.99 -24.56 -2.15
N PHE A 212 -11.27 -23.61 -1.55
CA PHE A 212 -9.89 -23.30 -1.91
C PHE A 212 -8.92 -23.80 -0.85
N ARG A 213 -7.89 -24.52 -1.29
CA ARG A 213 -6.77 -24.94 -0.44
C ARG A 213 -5.55 -24.13 -0.84
N VAL A 214 -5.21 -23.12 -0.04
CA VAL A 214 -3.94 -22.41 -0.17
C VAL A 214 -2.88 -23.31 0.47
N ILE A 215 -1.98 -23.86 -0.35
CA ILE A 215 -0.80 -24.58 0.11
C ILE A 215 0.36 -23.61 -0.10
N TRP A 216 0.98 -23.19 1.00
CA TRP A 216 2.26 -22.49 0.99
C TRP A 216 3.38 -23.55 0.99
#